data_AF-A0A0C3FWX9-F1
#
_entry.id   AF-A0A0C3FWX9-F1
#
_cell.length_a   1.000
_cell.length_b   1.000
_cell.length_c   1.000
_cell.angle_alpha   90.00
_cell.angle_beta   90.00
_cell.angle_gamma   90.00
#
_symmetry.space_group_name_H-M   'P 1'
#
loop_
_entity.id
_entity.type
_entity.pdbx_description
1 polymer ?
#
loop_
_entity_poly.entity_id
_entity_poly.type
_entity_poly.pdbx_seq_one_letter_code
_entity_poly.pdbx_strand_id
1 'polypeptide(L)'
;MSASAALMTEKKGHVCPPSNAKHPSDRWETTFIYSFICKFTRLRAKVEGLETPMDLENALLSRDSDPIITQILQQFVLNLRPQTRNLSADQITPTVASLLAEYFKTSERTVFWNDDLKLNLDPFDGLQGNFFAQDWDFKLKVLRQLVELQLEHNAEIKNTIDLAWGVQHNKHKKREAQDVPPDPSDPKSKQKLQLNPIGQDTQRKRYWVVDDSPRIYISTNPWKMAATFQTISSTREEYVATIESIKATAPTEPKANEKRSKAELNHLALVKALEDRIEAVDNEINRVAKVRRKIEQRALLQAQAEVRTTRTRRQIRKPDYVYNDFVNSEVCLGVRTTQYCLD
;
A
#
# COMPACT_ATOMS: atom_id res chain seq x y z
N MET A 1 52.35 -19.78 -30.04
CA MET A 1 50.87 -19.74 -30.05
C MET A 1 50.42 -19.15 -28.73
N SER A 2 50.04 -17.86 -28.71
CA SER A 2 49.55 -17.19 -27.50
C SER A 2 48.07 -16.91 -27.69
N ALA A 3 47.23 -17.68 -26.99
CA ALA A 3 45.80 -17.47 -26.97
C ALA A 3 45.49 -16.41 -25.91
N SER A 4 45.22 -15.19 -26.37
CA SER A 4 44.70 -14.11 -25.52
C SER A 4 43.28 -14.48 -25.11
N ALA A 5 43.08 -14.80 -23.84
CA ALA A 5 41.77 -14.97 -23.24
C ALA A 5 41.09 -13.60 -23.20
N ALA A 6 40.18 -13.36 -24.15
CA ALA A 6 39.31 -12.19 -24.12
C ALA A 6 38.44 -12.26 -22.86
N LEU A 7 38.78 -11.45 -21.85
CA LEU A 7 37.89 -11.11 -20.75
C LEU A 7 36.59 -10.60 -21.34
N MET A 8 35.56 -11.45 -21.37
CA MET A 8 34.20 -11.02 -21.65
C MET A 8 33.80 -10.10 -20.51
N THR A 9 33.97 -8.80 -20.69
CA THR A 9 33.41 -7.78 -19.82
C THR A 9 31.90 -7.97 -19.84
N GLU A 10 31.34 -8.49 -18.74
CA GLU A 10 29.89 -8.53 -18.53
C GLU A 10 29.36 -7.12 -18.85
N LYS A 11 28.49 -7.02 -19.86
CA LYS A 11 27.84 -5.76 -20.20
C LYS A 11 27.11 -5.32 -18.95
N LYS A 12 27.65 -4.30 -18.25
CA LYS A 12 26.99 -3.70 -17.10
C LYS A 12 25.57 -3.36 -17.52
N GLY A 13 24.60 -3.85 -16.75
CA GLY A 13 23.20 -3.54 -16.97
C GLY A 13 22.99 -2.03 -16.96
N HIS A 14 21.84 -1.59 -17.48
CA HIS A 14 21.47 -0.19 -17.43
C HIS A 14 21.48 0.28 -15.95
N VAL A 15 22.44 1.14 -15.58
CA VAL A 15 22.48 1.77 -14.25
C VAL A 15 21.54 2.97 -14.28
N CYS A 16 20.41 2.88 -13.59
CA CYS A 16 19.54 4.04 -13.36
C CYS A 16 20.24 5.00 -12.40
N PRO A 17 20.34 6.30 -12.72
CA PRO A 17 20.87 7.28 -11.78
C PRO A 17 20.02 7.28 -10.51
N PRO A 18 20.62 7.60 -9.35
CA PRO A 18 19.89 7.70 -8.10
C PRO A 18 18.77 8.74 -8.24
N SER A 19 17.59 8.41 -7.73
CA SER A 19 16.43 9.30 -7.78
C SER A 19 16.70 10.59 -6.99
N ASN A 20 16.32 11.73 -7.55
CA ASN A 20 16.36 13.04 -6.88
C ASN A 20 14.99 13.42 -6.26
N ALA A 21 14.07 12.45 -6.13
CA ALA A 21 12.77 12.68 -5.53
C ALA A 21 12.93 13.11 -4.07
N LYS A 22 12.20 14.16 -3.68
CA LYS A 22 12.16 14.68 -2.31
C LYS A 22 10.95 14.17 -1.52
N HIS A 23 10.03 13.51 -2.22
CA HIS A 23 8.75 13.06 -1.69
C HIS A 23 8.38 11.71 -2.32
N PRO A 24 7.71 10.80 -1.61
CA PRO A 24 7.31 9.49 -2.14
C PRO A 24 6.39 9.59 -3.37
N SER A 25 5.63 10.67 -3.55
CA SER A 25 4.76 10.87 -4.73
C SER A 25 5.54 10.85 -6.05
N ASP A 26 6.80 11.28 -6.06
CA ASP A 26 7.63 11.35 -7.28
C ASP A 26 8.46 10.08 -7.50
N ARG A 27 8.01 8.96 -6.89
CA ARG A 27 8.62 7.66 -7.04
C ARG A 27 7.62 6.69 -7.64
N TRP A 28 8.03 6.05 -8.74
CA TRP A 28 7.21 5.04 -9.40
C TRP A 28 6.91 3.87 -8.46
N GLU A 29 7.80 3.60 -7.49
CA GLU A 29 7.61 2.58 -6.47
C GLU A 29 6.32 2.79 -5.67
N THR A 30 5.96 4.04 -5.36
CA THR A 30 4.73 4.38 -4.64
C THR A 30 3.51 4.00 -5.46
N THR A 31 3.50 4.37 -6.75
CA THR A 31 2.44 3.99 -7.69
C THR A 31 2.35 2.47 -7.83
N PHE A 32 3.49 1.78 -7.90
CA PHE A 32 3.56 0.33 -8.00
C PHE A 32 2.97 -0.38 -6.79
N ILE A 33 3.39 0.02 -5.57
CA ILE A 33 2.90 -0.55 -4.32
C ILE A 33 1.40 -0.26 -4.15
N TYR A 34 0.95 0.97 -4.39
CA TYR A 34 -0.46 1.33 -4.29
C TYR A 34 -1.32 0.57 -5.31
N SER A 35 -0.83 0.40 -6.55
CA SER A 35 -1.50 -0.39 -7.58
C SER A 35 -1.64 -1.86 -7.17
N PHE A 36 -0.59 -2.44 -6.58
CA PHE A 36 -0.64 -3.78 -6.03
C PHE A 36 -1.71 -3.90 -4.93
N ILE A 37 -1.76 -2.94 -4.01
CA ILE A 37 -2.76 -2.87 -2.95
C ILE A 37 -4.18 -2.87 -3.54
N CYS A 38 -4.45 -2.04 -4.54
CA CYS A 38 -5.76 -1.94 -5.19
C CYS A 38 -6.18 -3.24 -5.91
N LYS A 39 -5.24 -3.95 -6.52
CA LYS A 39 -5.54 -5.08 -7.42
C LYS A 39 -5.54 -6.44 -6.72
N PHE A 40 -4.66 -6.62 -5.73
CA PHE A 40 -4.40 -7.94 -5.13
C PHE A 40 -4.76 -8.03 -3.65
N THR A 41 -5.19 -6.93 -3.03
CA THR A 41 -5.52 -6.92 -1.60
C THR A 41 -6.91 -6.34 -1.36
N ARG A 42 -7.40 -6.48 -0.12
CA ARG A 42 -8.61 -5.80 0.36
C ARG A 42 -8.28 -4.67 1.34
N LEU A 43 -7.04 -4.16 1.33
CA LEU A 43 -6.58 -3.21 2.35
C LEU A 43 -7.35 -1.88 2.29
N ARG A 44 -7.68 -1.36 1.10
CA ARG A 44 -8.50 -0.14 0.97
C ARG A 44 -9.88 -0.24 1.66
N ALA A 45 -10.44 -1.44 1.77
CA ALA A 45 -11.72 -1.66 2.43
C ALA A 45 -11.60 -1.97 3.93
N LYS A 46 -10.39 -2.33 4.41
CA LYS A 46 -10.14 -2.80 5.78
C LYS A 46 -9.38 -1.80 6.63
N VAL A 47 -8.43 -1.08 6.03
CA VAL A 47 -7.55 -0.15 6.70
C VAL A 47 -8.21 1.22 6.70
N GLU A 48 -8.72 1.63 7.86
CA GLU A 48 -9.29 2.96 8.03
C GLU A 48 -8.23 4.03 7.71
N GLY A 49 -8.57 4.96 6.81
CA GLY A 49 -7.68 6.04 6.37
C GLY A 49 -6.88 5.76 5.10
N LEU A 50 -6.80 4.51 4.62
CA LEU A 50 -6.12 4.18 3.35
C LEU A 50 -7.10 4.26 2.17
N GLU A 51 -7.38 5.48 1.71
CA GLU A 51 -8.38 5.70 0.67
C GLU A 51 -7.77 6.00 -0.69
N THR A 52 -6.68 6.75 -0.73
CA THR A 52 -6.05 7.30 -1.93
C THR A 52 -4.52 7.09 -1.90
N PRO A 53 -3.81 7.27 -3.03
CA PRO A 53 -2.35 7.21 -3.04
C PRO A 53 -1.71 8.20 -2.05
N MET A 54 -2.33 9.38 -1.87
CA MET A 54 -1.88 10.41 -0.94
C MET A 54 -1.86 9.93 0.51
N ASP A 55 -2.78 9.06 0.90
CA ASP A 55 -2.83 8.53 2.26
C ASP A 55 -1.64 7.60 2.53
N LEU A 56 -1.25 6.78 1.54
CA LEU A 56 -0.02 5.98 1.60
C LEU A 56 1.23 6.86 1.66
N GLU A 57 1.30 7.89 0.81
CA GLU A 57 2.41 8.84 0.78
C GLU A 57 2.60 9.54 2.13
N ASN A 58 1.52 10.05 2.72
CA ASN A 58 1.55 10.69 4.05
C ASN A 58 1.97 9.71 5.14
N ALA A 59 1.46 8.48 5.10
CA ALA A 59 1.81 7.44 6.07
C ALA A 59 3.31 7.06 6.01
N LEU A 60 3.91 7.09 4.81
CA LEU A 60 5.35 6.84 4.63
C LEU A 60 6.24 7.93 5.25
N LEU A 61 5.76 9.18 5.27
CA LEU A 61 6.49 10.31 5.86
C LEU A 61 6.51 10.26 7.39
N SER A 62 5.53 9.60 8.02
CA SER A 62 5.47 9.47 9.48
C SER A 62 6.70 8.74 10.02
N ARG A 63 7.35 9.29 11.04
CA ARG A 63 8.49 8.67 11.73
C ARG A 63 8.07 7.76 12.90
N ASP A 64 6.76 7.71 13.17
CA ASP A 64 6.16 6.85 14.18
C ASP A 64 5.48 5.64 13.53
N SER A 65 5.02 4.71 14.37
CA SER A 65 4.28 3.52 13.93
C SER A 65 2.90 3.89 13.39
N ASP A 66 2.86 4.33 12.13
CA ASP A 66 1.63 4.72 11.44
C ASP A 66 0.69 3.50 11.26
N PRO A 67 -0.60 3.60 11.61
CA PRO A 67 -1.55 2.50 11.48
C PRO A 67 -1.70 1.94 10.07
N ILE A 68 -1.59 2.78 9.03
CA ILE A 68 -1.72 2.37 7.63
C ILE A 68 -0.52 1.50 7.25
N ILE A 69 0.70 1.98 7.50
CA ILE A 69 1.93 1.23 7.20
C ILE A 69 1.99 -0.06 8.00
N THR A 70 1.61 -0.01 9.28
CA THR A 70 1.54 -1.19 10.16
C THR A 70 0.63 -2.27 9.56
N GLN A 71 -0.60 -1.92 9.15
CA GLN A 71 -1.54 -2.88 8.58
C GLN A 71 -1.12 -3.39 7.19
N ILE A 72 -0.50 -2.54 6.36
CA ILE A 72 0.07 -2.97 5.08
C ILE A 72 1.16 -4.03 5.32
N LEU A 73 2.10 -3.77 6.23
CA LEU A 73 3.18 -4.70 6.54
C LEU A 73 2.66 -6.01 7.15
N GLN A 74 1.68 -5.93 8.06
CA GLN A 74 1.02 -7.12 8.61
C GLN A 74 0.44 -7.99 7.49
N GLN A 75 -0.29 -7.40 6.54
CA GLN A 75 -0.89 -8.14 5.44
C GLN A 75 0.17 -8.69 4.47
N PHE A 76 1.22 -7.93 4.17
CA PHE A 76 2.28 -8.37 3.26
C PHE A 76 3.09 -9.52 3.88
N VAL A 77 3.42 -9.43 5.17
CA VAL A 77 4.04 -10.54 5.91
C VAL A 77 3.12 -11.76 5.91
N LEU A 78 1.83 -11.59 6.18
CA LEU A 78 0.88 -12.71 6.17
C LEU A 78 0.79 -13.38 4.79
N ASN A 79 0.84 -12.60 3.71
CA ASN A 79 0.81 -13.12 2.33
C ASN A 79 2.06 -13.94 1.98
N LEU A 80 3.22 -13.62 2.55
CA LEU A 80 4.49 -14.31 2.30
C LEU A 80 4.78 -15.41 3.32
N ARG A 81 4.24 -15.29 4.54
CA ARG A 81 4.42 -16.20 5.67
C ARG A 81 3.09 -16.38 6.41
N PRO A 82 2.17 -17.23 5.91
CA PRO A 82 0.80 -17.36 6.43
C PRO A 82 0.68 -17.79 7.90
N GLN A 83 1.74 -18.36 8.47
CA GLN A 83 1.78 -18.78 9.88
C GLN A 83 2.02 -17.62 10.85
N THR A 84 2.44 -16.46 10.36
CA THR A 84 2.70 -15.27 11.19
C THR A 84 1.41 -14.51 11.45
N ARG A 85 0.67 -14.92 12.50
CA ARG A 85 -0.56 -14.27 12.96
C ARG A 85 -0.28 -13.24 14.07
N ASN A 86 -1.16 -12.26 14.22
CA ASN A 86 -1.15 -11.27 15.31
C ASN A 86 0.16 -10.48 15.45
N LEU A 87 0.73 -10.06 14.31
CA LEU A 87 1.98 -9.30 14.28
C LEU A 87 1.75 -7.87 14.83
N SER A 88 2.31 -7.53 15.98
CA SER A 88 2.26 -6.17 16.53
C SER A 88 3.32 -5.26 15.92
N ALA A 89 3.17 -3.93 16.08
CA ALA A 89 4.09 -2.95 15.54
C ALA A 89 5.55 -3.17 15.97
N ASP A 90 5.78 -3.56 17.23
CA ASP A 90 7.12 -3.81 17.77
C ASP A 90 7.82 -5.02 17.12
N GLN A 91 7.04 -5.98 16.65
CA GLN A 91 7.54 -7.21 16.03
C GLN A 91 7.71 -7.09 14.51
N ILE A 92 7.20 -6.02 13.89
CA ILE A 92 7.27 -5.84 12.43
C ILE A 92 8.72 -5.80 11.94
N THR A 93 9.57 -5.00 12.57
CA THR A 93 10.97 -4.83 12.12
C THR A 93 11.74 -6.15 12.11
N PRO A 94 11.85 -6.91 13.22
CA PRO A 94 12.57 -8.19 13.21
C PRO A 94 11.91 -9.23 12.29
N THR A 95 10.58 -9.20 12.16
CA THR A 95 9.86 -10.14 11.29
C THR A 95 10.15 -9.88 9.81
N VAL A 96 10.12 -8.61 9.39
CA VAL A 96 10.42 -8.23 8.00
C VAL A 96 11.89 -8.49 7.68
N ALA A 97 12.81 -8.18 8.59
CA ALA A 97 14.23 -8.48 8.41
C ALA A 97 14.47 -10.00 8.22
N SER A 98 13.90 -10.83 9.11
CA SER A 98 13.97 -12.30 8.98
C SER A 98 13.35 -12.82 7.69
N LEU A 99 12.25 -12.22 7.24
CA LEU A 99 11.58 -12.59 6.00
C LEU A 99 12.46 -12.27 4.78
N LEU A 100 13.01 -11.06 4.69
CA LEU A 100 13.91 -10.70 3.58
C LEU A 100 15.17 -11.55 3.57
N ALA A 101 15.78 -11.80 4.74
CA ALA A 101 16.95 -12.65 4.86
C ALA A 101 16.71 -14.10 4.38
N GLU A 102 15.48 -14.60 4.44
CA GLU A 102 15.11 -15.91 3.88
C GLU A 102 15.17 -15.89 2.35
N TYR A 103 14.57 -14.89 1.71
CA TYR A 103 14.54 -14.76 0.25
C TYR A 103 15.88 -14.32 -0.34
N PHE A 104 16.69 -13.55 0.39
CA PHE A 104 17.97 -13.02 -0.12
C PHE A 104 19.08 -14.07 -0.20
N LYS A 105 18.83 -15.29 0.27
CA LYS A 105 19.72 -16.45 0.08
C LYS A 105 19.77 -16.92 -1.37
N THR A 106 18.78 -16.56 -2.19
CA THR A 106 18.78 -16.88 -3.62
C THR A 106 19.69 -15.93 -4.39
N SER A 107 20.10 -16.33 -5.60
CA SER A 107 20.89 -15.47 -6.50
C SER A 107 20.02 -14.48 -7.29
N GLU A 108 18.74 -14.32 -6.93
CA GLU A 108 17.84 -13.40 -7.59
C GLU A 108 18.17 -11.95 -7.21
N ARG A 109 18.24 -11.06 -8.20
CA ARG A 109 18.60 -9.66 -7.96
C ARG A 109 17.42 -8.89 -7.38
N THR A 110 17.59 -8.38 -6.17
CA THR A 110 16.58 -7.56 -5.48
C THR A 110 16.87 -6.07 -5.65
N VAL A 111 16.01 -5.20 -5.10
CA VAL A 111 16.32 -3.77 -4.98
C VAL A 111 17.56 -3.47 -4.11
N PHE A 112 18.01 -4.45 -3.32
CA PHE A 112 19.21 -4.37 -2.46
C PHE A 112 20.39 -5.18 -3.01
N TRP A 113 20.35 -5.54 -4.30
CA TRP A 113 21.46 -6.20 -4.97
C TRP A 113 22.70 -5.32 -5.02
N ASN A 114 23.83 -5.85 -4.58
CA ASN A 114 25.13 -5.23 -4.75
C ASN A 114 25.88 -5.91 -5.91
N ASP A 115 26.14 -5.18 -6.99
CA ASP A 115 26.79 -5.72 -8.18
C ASP A 115 28.26 -6.13 -7.95
N ASP A 116 28.97 -5.45 -7.04
CA ASP A 116 30.37 -5.75 -6.75
C ASP A 116 30.52 -7.04 -5.94
N LEU A 117 29.65 -7.23 -4.95
CA LEU A 117 29.61 -8.41 -4.09
C LEU A 117 28.82 -9.57 -4.70
N LYS A 118 28.05 -9.31 -5.77
CA LYS A 118 27.13 -10.25 -6.43
C LYS A 118 26.19 -10.95 -5.44
N LEU A 119 25.67 -10.20 -4.47
CA LEU A 119 24.73 -10.69 -3.47
C LEU A 119 23.75 -9.59 -3.04
N ASN A 120 22.63 -10.02 -2.46
CA ASN A 120 21.66 -9.12 -1.84
C ASN A 120 22.15 -8.72 -0.44
N LEU A 121 22.24 -7.41 -0.19
CA LEU A 121 22.56 -6.89 1.14
C LEU A 121 21.32 -6.85 2.02
N ASP A 122 21.48 -7.14 3.31
CA ASP A 122 20.40 -6.98 4.28
C ASP A 122 20.18 -5.47 4.55
N PRO A 123 19.01 -4.91 4.21
CA PRO A 123 18.72 -3.50 4.45
C PRO A 123 18.60 -3.16 5.95
N PHE A 124 18.44 -4.15 6.83
CA PHE A 124 18.33 -3.95 8.26
C PHE A 124 19.68 -4.08 8.99
N ASP A 125 20.75 -4.46 8.30
CA ASP A 125 22.08 -4.53 8.91
C ASP A 125 22.57 -3.13 9.31
N GLY A 126 23.04 -3.00 10.55
CA GLY A 126 23.45 -1.72 11.13
C GLY A 126 22.34 -0.67 11.29
N LEU A 127 21.06 -1.04 11.14
CA LEU A 127 19.95 -0.08 11.23
C LEU A 127 19.82 0.51 12.64
N GLN A 128 19.81 1.83 12.73
CA GLN A 128 19.56 2.54 13.98
C GLN A 128 18.06 2.76 14.18
N GLY A 129 17.49 2.14 15.22
CA GLY A 129 16.06 2.23 15.52
C GLY A 129 15.22 1.19 14.78
N ASN A 130 13.90 1.37 14.78
CA ASN A 130 12.97 0.46 14.11
C ASN A 130 12.70 0.91 12.66
N PHE A 131 11.99 0.07 11.90
CA PHE A 131 11.55 0.37 10.53
C PHE A 131 10.81 1.71 10.41
N PHE A 132 9.94 2.02 11.39
CA PHE A 132 9.08 3.21 11.37
C PHE A 132 9.86 4.52 11.55
N ALA A 133 10.95 4.49 12.31
CA ALA A 133 11.81 5.66 12.51
C ALA A 133 12.62 6.03 11.25
N GLN A 134 12.70 5.14 10.26
CA GLN A 134 13.51 5.35 9.06
C GLN A 134 12.90 6.37 8.09
N ASP A 135 13.72 6.82 7.16
CA ASP A 135 13.27 7.72 6.09
C ASP A 135 12.30 7.02 5.14
N TRP A 136 11.46 7.81 4.48
CA TRP A 136 10.44 7.30 3.58
C TRP A 136 11.05 6.52 2.41
N ASP A 137 12.24 6.88 1.91
CA ASP A 137 12.90 6.15 0.82
C ASP A 137 13.25 4.71 1.23
N PHE A 138 13.75 4.54 2.46
CA PHE A 138 14.05 3.22 3.01
C PHE A 138 12.76 2.38 3.11
N LYS A 139 11.72 2.94 3.73
CA LYS A 139 10.41 2.27 3.88
C LYS A 139 9.85 1.85 2.53
N LEU A 140 9.96 2.74 1.54
CA LEU A 140 9.45 2.51 0.19
C LEU A 140 10.19 1.38 -0.53
N LYS A 141 11.53 1.32 -0.42
CA LYS A 141 12.33 0.22 -0.99
C LYS A 141 11.98 -1.13 -0.37
N VAL A 142 11.81 -1.19 0.95
CA VAL A 142 11.39 -2.41 1.65
C VAL A 142 9.99 -2.83 1.19
N LEU A 143 9.02 -1.91 1.14
CA LEU A 143 7.67 -2.21 0.66
C LEU A 143 7.66 -2.68 -0.80
N ARG A 144 8.45 -2.03 -1.67
CA ARG A 144 8.63 -2.47 -3.05
C ARG A 144 9.10 -3.92 -3.10
N GLN A 145 10.15 -4.24 -2.34
CA GLN A 145 10.69 -5.60 -2.33
C GLN A 145 9.66 -6.62 -1.84
N LEU A 146 8.89 -6.29 -0.81
CA LEU A 146 7.81 -7.15 -0.33
C LEU A 146 6.70 -7.35 -1.37
N VAL A 147 6.39 -6.34 -2.19
CA VAL A 147 5.45 -6.48 -3.31
C VAL A 147 6.02 -7.39 -4.40
N GLU A 148 7.28 -7.21 -4.79
CA GLU A 148 7.94 -8.07 -5.78
C GLU A 148 7.96 -9.54 -5.32
N LEU A 149 8.31 -9.81 -4.06
CA LEU A 149 8.26 -11.15 -3.49
C LEU A 149 6.85 -11.74 -3.49
N GLN A 150 5.81 -10.94 -3.24
CA GLN A 150 4.42 -11.41 -3.29
C GLN A 150 4.00 -11.78 -4.71
N LEU A 151 4.41 -10.98 -5.71
CA LEU A 151 4.12 -11.29 -7.11
C LEU A 151 4.82 -12.58 -7.58
N GLU A 152 5.97 -12.92 -7.01
CA GLU A 152 6.75 -14.10 -7.42
C GLU A 152 6.48 -15.37 -6.59
N HIS A 153 6.16 -15.23 -5.30
CA HIS A 153 6.10 -16.37 -4.37
C HIS A 153 4.71 -16.62 -3.77
N ASN A 154 3.79 -15.65 -3.80
CA ASN A 154 2.44 -15.90 -3.32
C ASN A 154 1.63 -16.68 -4.38
N ALA A 155 1.29 -17.93 -4.04
CA ALA A 155 0.59 -18.83 -4.94
C ALA A 155 -0.79 -18.32 -5.38
N GLU A 156 -1.55 -17.65 -4.49
CA GLU A 156 -2.88 -17.11 -4.83
C GLU A 156 -2.78 -15.99 -5.86
N ILE A 157 -1.80 -15.10 -5.68
CA ILE A 157 -1.54 -13.98 -6.60
C ILE A 157 -1.06 -14.52 -7.95
N LYS A 158 -0.10 -15.46 -7.97
CA LYS A 158 0.35 -16.08 -9.22
C LYS A 158 -0.76 -16.81 -9.94
N ASN A 159 -1.56 -17.61 -9.25
CA ASN A 159 -2.71 -18.28 -9.86
C ASN A 159 -3.71 -17.27 -10.43
N THR A 160 -3.94 -16.14 -9.74
CA THR A 160 -4.81 -15.06 -10.25
C THR A 160 -4.25 -14.46 -11.55
N ILE A 161 -2.94 -14.22 -11.62
CA ILE A 161 -2.28 -13.69 -12.82
C ILE A 161 -2.27 -14.73 -13.95
N ASP A 162 -1.90 -15.97 -13.66
CA ASP A 162 -1.86 -17.06 -14.65
C ASP A 162 -3.24 -17.30 -15.27
N LEU A 163 -4.29 -17.32 -14.44
CA LEU A 163 -5.67 -17.44 -14.92
C LEU A 163 -6.05 -16.27 -15.83
N ALA A 164 -5.73 -15.03 -15.43
CA ALA A 164 -6.02 -13.84 -16.21
C ALA A 164 -5.30 -13.82 -17.57
N TRP A 165 -4.12 -14.43 -17.65
CA TRP A 165 -3.35 -14.58 -18.90
C TRP A 165 -3.63 -15.88 -19.65
N GLY A 166 -4.49 -16.76 -19.12
CA GLY A 166 -4.80 -18.06 -19.71
C GLY A 166 -3.61 -19.02 -19.73
N VAL A 167 -2.66 -18.85 -18.82
CA VAL A 167 -1.52 -19.75 -18.67
C VAL A 167 -2.01 -21.09 -18.11
N GLN A 168 -1.76 -22.17 -18.87
CA GLN A 168 -2.10 -23.53 -18.45
C GLN A 168 -0.82 -24.31 -18.17
N HIS A 169 -0.54 -24.56 -16.89
CA HIS A 169 0.62 -25.36 -16.47
C HIS A 169 0.45 -26.85 -16.81
N ASN A 170 -0.80 -27.35 -16.90
CA ASN A 170 -1.10 -28.76 -17.19
C ASN A 170 -1.94 -28.93 -18.47
N LYS A 171 -1.28 -28.94 -19.63
CA LYS A 171 -1.92 -29.06 -20.96
C LYS A 171 -2.74 -30.35 -21.17
N HIS A 172 -2.53 -31.37 -20.35
CA HIS A 172 -3.19 -32.67 -20.48
C HIS A 172 -4.47 -32.82 -19.62
N LYS A 173 -4.77 -31.87 -18.73
CA LYS A 173 -6.00 -31.92 -17.93
C LYS A 173 -7.15 -31.33 -18.73
N LYS A 174 -8.31 -32.00 -18.73
CA LYS A 174 -9.54 -31.50 -19.36
C LYS A 174 -9.88 -30.14 -18.73
N ARG A 175 -10.04 -29.12 -19.57
CA ARG A 175 -10.29 -27.73 -19.16
C ARG A 175 -11.57 -27.65 -18.34
N GLU A 176 -11.46 -27.25 -17.08
CA GLU A 176 -12.61 -26.98 -16.22
C GLU A 176 -13.10 -25.55 -16.45
N ALA A 177 -14.36 -25.26 -16.13
CA ALA A 177 -14.93 -23.93 -16.33
C ALA A 177 -14.19 -22.83 -15.54
N GLN A 178 -13.48 -23.21 -14.46
CA GLN A 178 -12.64 -22.33 -13.64
C GLN A 178 -11.28 -21.99 -14.28
N ASP A 179 -10.87 -22.69 -15.35
CA ASP A 179 -9.60 -22.48 -16.08
C ASP A 179 -9.74 -21.52 -17.27
N VAL A 180 -10.87 -20.80 -17.35
CA VAL A 180 -11.14 -19.84 -18.43
C VAL A 180 -10.75 -18.45 -17.93
N PRO A 181 -9.96 -17.68 -18.71
CA PRO A 181 -9.68 -16.30 -18.37
C PRO A 181 -10.98 -15.52 -18.14
N PRO A 182 -11.05 -14.71 -17.08
CA PRO A 182 -12.25 -13.96 -16.76
C PRO A 182 -12.52 -12.87 -17.80
N ASP A 183 -13.78 -12.45 -17.88
CA ASP A 183 -14.25 -11.40 -18.78
C ASP A 183 -13.50 -10.06 -18.53
N PRO A 184 -13.27 -9.20 -19.54
CA PRO A 184 -12.58 -7.92 -19.36
C PRO A 184 -13.19 -6.97 -18.30
N SER A 185 -14.46 -7.15 -17.94
CA SER A 185 -15.11 -6.39 -16.87
C SER A 185 -14.75 -6.88 -15.46
N ASP A 186 -14.27 -8.12 -15.32
CA ASP A 186 -13.92 -8.71 -14.03
C ASP A 186 -12.71 -8.00 -13.40
N PRO A 187 -12.73 -7.69 -12.09
CA PRO A 187 -11.59 -7.07 -11.38
C PRO A 187 -10.28 -7.85 -11.48
N LYS A 188 -10.34 -9.17 -11.65
CA LYS A 188 -9.20 -10.08 -11.83
C LYS A 188 -8.90 -10.36 -13.31
N SER A 189 -9.51 -9.64 -14.25
CA SER A 189 -9.17 -9.74 -15.67
C SER A 189 -7.79 -9.18 -15.99
N LYS A 190 -7.22 -9.63 -17.10
CA LYS A 190 -5.95 -9.10 -17.61
C LYS A 190 -5.99 -7.57 -17.75
N GLN A 191 -7.08 -7.03 -18.26
CA GLN A 191 -7.27 -5.58 -18.47
C GLN A 191 -7.27 -4.83 -17.13
N LYS A 192 -7.89 -5.39 -16.08
CA LYS A 192 -7.96 -4.78 -14.76
C LYS A 192 -6.72 -5.02 -13.90
N LEU A 193 -5.96 -6.10 -14.14
CA LEU A 193 -4.71 -6.40 -13.45
C LEU A 193 -3.50 -5.66 -14.05
N GLN A 194 -3.49 -5.41 -15.36
CA GLN A 194 -2.42 -4.62 -15.97
C GLN A 194 -2.43 -3.16 -15.49
N LEU A 195 -1.24 -2.57 -15.34
CA LEU A 195 -1.06 -1.13 -15.13
C LEU A 195 -0.47 -0.55 -16.41
N ASN A 196 -1.33 0.01 -17.24
CA ASN A 196 -0.96 0.66 -18.50
C ASN A 196 -1.12 2.18 -18.35
N PRO A 197 -0.34 2.98 -19.10
CA PRO A 197 -0.56 4.41 -19.13
C PRO A 197 -1.96 4.68 -19.70
N ILE A 198 -2.66 5.67 -19.15
CA ILE A 198 -3.98 6.08 -19.64
C ILE A 198 -3.89 6.67 -21.05
N GLY A 199 -2.74 7.28 -21.37
CA GLY A 199 -2.47 7.80 -22.70
C GLY A 199 -1.08 8.43 -22.81
N GLN A 200 -0.82 9.02 -23.96
CA GLN A 200 0.46 9.62 -24.30
C GLN A 200 0.24 10.93 -25.07
N ASP A 201 1.00 11.97 -24.74
CA ASP A 201 0.94 13.25 -25.44
C ASP A 201 1.79 13.26 -26.73
N THR A 202 1.79 14.40 -27.43
CA THR A 202 2.60 14.65 -28.64
C THR A 202 4.10 14.61 -28.35
N GLN A 203 4.51 14.94 -27.12
CA GLN A 203 5.90 14.87 -26.63
C GLN A 203 6.31 13.46 -26.19
N ARG A 204 5.44 12.47 -26.38
CA ARG A 204 5.63 11.07 -26.00
C ARG A 204 5.78 10.85 -24.48
N LYS A 205 5.34 11.79 -23.65
CA LYS A 205 5.19 11.61 -22.21
C LYS A 205 3.96 10.74 -21.93
N ARG A 206 4.13 9.77 -21.04
CA ARG A 206 3.08 8.82 -20.66
C ARG A 206 2.41 9.31 -19.40
N TYR A 207 1.08 9.26 -19.40
CA TYR A 207 0.27 9.64 -18.25
C TYR A 207 -0.25 8.38 -17.59
N TRP A 208 -0.23 8.36 -16.27
CA TRP A 208 -0.59 7.18 -15.47
C TRP A 208 -1.60 7.54 -14.41
N VAL A 209 -2.49 6.59 -14.18
CA VAL A 209 -3.59 6.66 -13.23
C VAL A 209 -3.72 5.26 -12.64
N VAL A 210 -3.96 5.16 -11.34
CA VAL A 210 -4.09 3.87 -10.64
C VAL A 210 -5.54 3.58 -10.23
N ASP A 211 -6.27 4.59 -9.80
CA ASP A 211 -7.62 4.51 -9.27
C ASP A 211 -8.46 5.73 -9.71
N ASP A 212 -9.62 5.91 -9.10
CA ASP A 212 -10.52 7.03 -9.38
C ASP A 212 -10.16 8.30 -8.58
N SER A 213 -9.01 8.35 -7.92
CA SER A 213 -8.53 9.60 -7.31
C SER A 213 -8.10 10.60 -8.39
N PRO A 214 -8.00 11.91 -8.06
CA PRO A 214 -7.46 12.92 -8.97
C PRO A 214 -5.95 12.75 -9.24
N ARG A 215 -5.30 11.71 -8.69
CA ARG A 215 -3.87 11.49 -8.86
C ARG A 215 -3.52 11.22 -10.33
N ILE A 216 -2.65 12.06 -10.91
CA ILE A 216 -2.02 11.81 -12.20
C ILE A 216 -0.50 11.79 -12.02
N TYR A 217 0.13 10.76 -12.60
CA TYR A 217 1.58 10.71 -12.76
C TYR A 217 1.98 10.86 -14.23
N ILE A 218 3.17 11.39 -14.45
CA ILE A 218 3.79 11.50 -15.76
C ILE A 218 5.12 10.78 -15.76
N SER A 219 5.42 10.07 -16.85
CA SER A 219 6.73 9.47 -17.05
C SER A 219 7.27 9.73 -18.45
N THR A 220 8.60 9.81 -18.56
CA THR A 220 9.28 9.85 -19.85
C THR A 220 9.54 8.42 -20.37
N ASN A 221 10.47 8.24 -21.30
CA ASN A 221 10.76 6.93 -21.87
C ASN A 221 11.52 6.05 -20.86
N PRO A 222 10.96 4.93 -20.37
CA PRO A 222 11.59 4.08 -19.36
C PRO A 222 12.88 3.42 -19.86
N TRP A 223 13.10 3.37 -21.17
CA TRP A 223 14.31 2.82 -21.77
C TRP A 223 15.47 3.83 -21.86
N LYS A 224 15.27 5.07 -21.39
CA LYS A 224 16.33 6.09 -21.33
C LYS A 224 16.84 6.20 -19.89
N MET A 225 18.14 6.44 -19.72
CA MET A 225 18.75 6.61 -18.38
C MET A 225 18.14 7.76 -17.58
N ALA A 226 17.73 8.83 -18.24
CA ALA A 226 17.05 9.96 -17.62
C ALA A 226 15.51 9.77 -17.55
N ALA A 227 15.04 8.53 -17.43
CA ALA A 227 13.62 8.26 -17.22
C ALA A 227 13.18 8.95 -15.93
N THR A 228 12.19 9.82 -16.04
CA THR A 228 11.58 10.51 -14.90
C THR A 228 10.20 9.93 -14.67
N PHE A 229 9.78 9.97 -13.41
CA PHE A 229 8.43 9.67 -12.97
C PHE A 229 8.05 10.74 -11.95
N GLN A 230 6.97 11.47 -12.19
CA GLN A 230 6.61 12.65 -11.39
C GLN A 230 5.10 12.71 -11.21
N THR A 231 4.68 13.24 -10.08
CA THR A 231 3.29 13.58 -9.84
C THR A 231 2.99 14.96 -10.41
N ILE A 232 1.84 15.10 -11.09
CA ILE A 232 1.40 16.39 -11.65
C ILE A 232 0.03 16.85 -11.15
N SER A 233 -0.73 15.97 -10.52
CA SER A 233 -2.03 16.30 -9.94
C SER A 233 -2.33 15.45 -8.71
N SER A 234 -2.91 16.08 -7.69
CA SER A 234 -3.35 15.53 -6.40
C SER A 234 -4.76 15.99 -6.02
N THR A 235 -5.25 17.05 -6.67
CA THR A 235 -6.55 17.67 -6.40
C THR A 235 -7.38 17.75 -7.68
N ARG A 236 -8.69 17.98 -7.51
CA ARG A 236 -9.59 18.16 -8.65
C ARG A 236 -9.18 19.33 -9.53
N GLU A 237 -8.77 20.43 -8.91
CA GLU A 237 -8.35 21.65 -9.59
C GLU A 237 -7.10 21.40 -10.42
N GLU A 238 -6.10 20.73 -9.84
CA GLU A 238 -4.88 20.34 -10.56
C GLU A 238 -5.19 19.35 -11.69
N TYR A 239 -6.17 18.45 -11.49
CA TYR A 239 -6.58 17.46 -12.50
C TYR A 239 -7.18 18.15 -13.72
N VAL A 240 -8.11 19.09 -13.51
CA VAL A 240 -8.73 19.87 -14.58
C VAL A 240 -7.70 20.79 -15.25
N ALA A 241 -6.85 21.47 -14.48
CA ALA A 241 -5.78 22.30 -15.03
C ALA A 241 -4.79 21.49 -15.88
N THR A 242 -4.53 20.23 -15.50
CA THR A 242 -3.72 19.30 -16.31
C THR A 242 -4.38 19.00 -17.65
N ILE A 243 -5.69 18.73 -17.67
CA ILE A 243 -6.44 18.51 -18.91
C ILE A 243 -6.38 19.75 -19.81
N GLU A 244 -6.59 20.94 -19.25
CA GLU A 244 -6.53 22.21 -19.98
C GLU A 244 -5.13 22.47 -20.55
N SER A 245 -4.08 22.21 -19.76
CA SER A 245 -2.69 22.33 -20.21
C SER A 245 -2.38 21.38 -21.38
N ILE A 246 -2.85 20.13 -21.31
CA ILE A 246 -2.67 19.15 -22.40
C ILE A 246 -3.43 19.64 -23.65
N LYS A 247 -4.68 20.08 -23.51
CA LYS A 247 -5.49 20.63 -24.61
C LYS A 247 -4.87 21.87 -25.25
N ALA A 248 -4.23 22.74 -24.49
CA ALA A 248 -3.54 23.91 -25.03
C ALA A 248 -2.37 23.53 -25.97
N THR A 249 -1.83 22.33 -25.81
CA THR A 249 -0.79 21.75 -26.69
C THR A 249 -1.35 20.83 -27.77
N ALA A 250 -2.68 20.84 -27.97
CA ALA A 250 -3.34 19.96 -28.92
C ALA A 250 -2.88 20.25 -30.37
N PRO A 251 -2.74 19.20 -31.20
CA PRO A 251 -2.47 19.36 -32.62
C PRO A 251 -3.54 20.20 -33.31
N THR A 252 -3.14 21.06 -34.24
CA THR A 252 -4.06 21.85 -35.06
C THR A 252 -4.99 20.93 -35.86
N GLU A 253 -6.19 21.41 -36.18
CA GLU A 253 -7.10 20.65 -37.03
C GLU A 253 -6.44 20.34 -38.38
N PRO A 254 -6.54 19.09 -38.86
CA PRO A 254 -5.95 18.72 -40.14
C PRO A 254 -6.63 19.51 -41.26
N LYS A 255 -5.83 19.95 -42.24
CA LYS A 255 -6.38 20.53 -43.47
C LYS A 255 -7.23 19.48 -44.20
N ALA A 256 -8.17 19.93 -45.03
CA ALA A 256 -9.00 19.03 -45.81
C ALA A 256 -8.13 18.02 -46.58
N ASN A 257 -8.38 16.71 -46.38
CA ASN A 257 -7.66 15.54 -46.89
C ASN A 257 -6.37 15.09 -46.18
N GLU A 258 -5.94 15.72 -45.09
CA GLU A 258 -4.77 15.27 -44.33
C GLU A 258 -5.14 14.28 -43.21
N LYS A 259 -4.47 13.13 -43.16
CA LYS A 259 -4.68 12.14 -42.09
C LYS A 259 -3.87 12.54 -40.86
N ARG A 260 -4.51 12.53 -39.69
CA ARG A 260 -3.83 12.73 -38.40
C ARG A 260 -2.76 11.67 -38.17
N SER A 261 -1.63 12.09 -37.62
CA SER A 261 -0.56 11.17 -37.24
C SER A 261 -0.97 10.32 -36.02
N LYS A 262 -0.31 9.18 -35.81
CA LYS A 262 -0.55 8.33 -34.64
C LYS A 262 -0.33 9.07 -33.31
N ALA A 263 0.64 9.98 -33.26
CA ALA A 263 0.93 10.76 -32.06
C ALA A 263 -0.21 11.74 -31.73
N GLU A 264 -0.83 12.34 -32.75
CA GLU A 264 -1.98 13.24 -32.59
C GLU A 264 -3.22 12.47 -32.13
N LEU A 265 -3.47 11.29 -32.72
CA LEU A 265 -4.56 10.41 -32.29
C LEU A 265 -4.40 9.97 -30.83
N ASN A 266 -3.17 9.60 -30.43
CA ASN A 266 -2.88 9.24 -29.03
C ASN A 266 -3.09 10.41 -28.07
N HIS A 267 -2.70 11.62 -28.46
CA HIS A 267 -2.89 12.82 -27.64
C HIS A 267 -4.38 13.14 -27.45
N LEU A 268 -5.18 13.06 -28.52
CA LEU A 268 -6.63 13.27 -28.42
C LEU A 268 -7.32 12.17 -27.59
N ALA A 269 -6.87 10.92 -27.73
CA ALA A 269 -7.35 9.82 -26.90
C ALA A 269 -7.02 10.01 -25.42
N LEU A 270 -5.83 10.55 -25.10
CA LEU A 270 -5.44 10.91 -23.74
C LEU A 270 -6.37 11.98 -23.15
N VAL A 271 -6.60 13.07 -23.88
CA VAL A 271 -7.51 14.16 -23.43
C VAL A 271 -8.88 13.59 -23.13
N LYS A 272 -9.47 12.85 -24.09
CA LYS A 272 -10.79 12.24 -23.92
C LYS A 272 -10.83 11.28 -22.72
N ALA A 273 -9.83 10.41 -22.58
CA ALA A 273 -9.78 9.45 -21.48
C ALA A 273 -9.68 10.13 -20.10
N LEU A 274 -9.03 11.30 -20.01
CA LEU A 274 -8.99 12.08 -18.77
C LEU A 274 -10.31 12.80 -18.49
N GLU A 275 -10.97 13.32 -19.53
CA GLU A 275 -12.29 13.97 -19.42
C GLU A 275 -13.39 12.99 -19.01
N ASP A 276 -13.43 11.82 -19.63
CA ASP A 276 -14.41 10.76 -19.34
C ASP A 276 -14.33 10.30 -17.87
N ARG A 277 -13.21 10.56 -17.18
CA ARG A 277 -12.99 10.20 -15.77
C ARG A 277 -13.42 11.28 -14.77
N ILE A 278 -13.77 12.49 -15.20
CA ILE A 278 -14.07 13.60 -14.28
C ILE A 278 -15.20 13.22 -13.31
N GLU A 279 -16.26 12.57 -13.80
CA GLU A 279 -17.37 12.14 -12.95
C GLU A 279 -16.94 11.10 -11.91
N ALA A 280 -16.11 10.12 -12.30
CA ALA A 280 -15.59 9.12 -11.38
C ALA A 280 -14.70 9.76 -10.29
N VAL A 281 -13.88 10.74 -10.67
CA VAL A 281 -13.04 11.51 -9.75
C VAL A 281 -13.89 12.30 -8.76
N ASP A 282 -14.92 12.99 -9.23
CA ASP A 282 -15.83 13.76 -8.37
C ASP A 282 -16.58 12.85 -7.39
N ASN A 283 -17.02 11.69 -7.85
CA ASN A 283 -17.65 10.68 -6.99
C ASN A 283 -16.68 10.15 -5.94
N GLU A 284 -15.43 9.88 -6.31
CA GLU A 284 -14.42 9.37 -5.39
C GLU A 284 -14.03 10.42 -4.34
N ILE A 285 -13.82 11.68 -4.72
CA ILE A 285 -13.56 12.78 -3.78
C ILE A 285 -14.68 12.90 -2.76
N ASN A 286 -15.94 12.83 -3.21
CA ASN A 286 -17.11 12.86 -2.33
C ASN A 286 -17.17 11.65 -1.40
N ARG A 287 -16.83 10.45 -1.89
CA ARG A 287 -16.77 9.23 -1.07
C ARG A 287 -15.70 9.37 0.02
N VAL A 288 -14.49 9.77 -0.35
CA VAL A 288 -13.36 9.96 0.58
C VAL A 288 -13.69 11.03 1.63
N ALA A 289 -14.27 12.16 1.22
CA ALA A 289 -14.71 13.20 2.16
C ALA A 289 -15.75 12.68 3.17
N LYS A 290 -16.70 11.85 2.73
CA LYS A 290 -17.68 11.21 3.63
C LYS A 290 -17.00 10.25 4.62
N VAL A 291 -16.02 9.47 4.17
CA VAL A 291 -15.28 8.56 5.06
C VAL A 291 -14.46 9.35 6.08
N ARG A 292 -13.69 10.35 5.64
CA ARG A 292 -12.89 11.21 6.53
C ARG A 292 -13.75 11.90 7.60
N ARG A 293 -14.90 12.47 7.22
CA ARG A 293 -15.86 13.04 8.18
C ARG A 293 -16.34 12.03 9.24
N LYS A 294 -16.56 10.77 8.85
CA LYS A 294 -16.96 9.72 9.81
C LYS A 294 -15.82 9.37 10.77
N ILE A 295 -14.58 9.32 10.28
CA ILE A 295 -13.39 9.07 11.10
C ILE A 295 -13.22 10.21 12.12
N GLU A 296 -13.25 11.45 11.66
CA GLU A 296 -13.15 12.65 12.50
C GLU A 296 -14.25 12.71 13.57
N GLN A 297 -15.50 12.41 13.18
CA GLN A 297 -16.62 12.36 14.12
C GLN A 297 -16.42 11.28 15.19
N ARG A 298 -15.92 10.10 14.82
CA ARG A 298 -15.63 9.02 15.78
C ARG A 298 -14.50 9.42 16.73
N ALA A 299 -13.42 9.99 16.20
CA ALA A 299 -12.29 10.47 17.00
C ALA A 299 -12.75 11.54 18.01
N LEU A 300 -13.61 12.48 17.60
CA LEU A 300 -14.17 13.49 18.49
C LEU A 300 -15.03 12.87 19.62
N LEU A 301 -15.88 11.90 19.30
CA LEU A 301 -16.70 11.20 20.30
C LEU A 301 -15.84 10.40 21.29
N GLN A 302 -14.78 9.75 20.80
CA GLN A 302 -13.84 9.04 21.65
C GLN A 302 -13.10 10.00 22.58
N ALA A 303 -12.59 11.11 22.07
CA ALA A 303 -11.95 12.14 22.89
C ALA A 303 -12.90 12.70 23.96
N GLN A 304 -14.17 12.94 23.62
CA GLN A 304 -15.19 13.36 24.60
C GLN A 304 -15.45 12.28 25.67
N ALA A 305 -15.47 11.00 25.30
CA ALA A 305 -15.63 9.90 26.25
C ALA A 305 -14.44 9.80 27.22
N GLU A 306 -13.21 9.95 26.73
CA GLU A 306 -12.00 9.97 27.55
C GLU A 306 -12.02 11.14 28.57
N VAL A 307 -12.46 12.34 28.15
CA VAL A 307 -12.65 13.49 29.06
C VAL A 307 -13.73 13.23 30.12
N ARG A 308 -14.81 12.50 29.78
CA ARG A 308 -15.87 12.14 30.75
C ARG A 308 -15.40 11.11 31.79
N THR A 309 -14.61 10.12 31.37
CA THR A 309 -14.07 9.10 32.29
C THR A 309 -13.04 9.68 33.27
N THR A 310 -12.20 10.62 32.83
CA THR A 310 -11.23 11.29 33.72
C THR A 310 -11.90 12.20 34.75
N ARG A 311 -13.08 12.79 34.44
CA ARG A 311 -13.86 13.60 35.38
C ARG A 311 -14.65 12.80 36.43
N THR A 312 -15.03 11.56 36.13
CA THR A 312 -15.90 10.75 37.00
C THR A 312 -15.14 9.88 38.01
N ARG A 313 -13.80 9.92 38.03
CA ARG A 313 -12.96 9.21 38.99
C ARG A 313 -12.81 9.93 40.35
N ARG A 314 -13.85 10.64 40.82
CA ARG A 314 -14.00 10.94 42.26
C ARG A 314 -14.78 9.79 42.87
N GLN A 315 -14.08 8.90 43.59
CA GLN A 315 -14.69 7.83 44.38
C GLN A 315 -15.78 8.43 45.28
N ILE A 316 -17.04 8.06 45.02
CA ILE A 316 -18.09 8.18 46.02
C ILE A 316 -17.81 7.05 47.04
N ARG A 317 -17.01 7.35 48.07
CA ARG A 317 -17.07 6.57 49.31
C ARG A 317 -18.51 6.74 49.82
N LYS A 318 -19.31 5.67 49.75
CA LYS A 318 -20.64 5.65 50.38
C LYS A 318 -20.46 6.03 51.86
N PRO A 319 -21.18 7.03 52.39
CA PRO A 319 -21.23 7.26 53.82
C PRO A 319 -21.88 6.03 54.46
N ASP A 320 -21.17 5.40 55.38
CA ASP A 320 -21.68 4.26 56.14
C ASP A 320 -22.62 4.81 57.22
N TYR A 321 -23.93 4.71 56.98
CA TYR A 321 -24.94 5.09 57.97
C TYR A 321 -25.17 3.89 58.89
N VAL A 322 -24.56 3.93 60.07
CA VAL A 322 -24.87 3.01 61.18
C VAL A 322 -26.10 3.54 61.91
N TYR A 323 -27.23 2.82 61.81
CA TYR A 323 -28.36 3.01 62.71
C TYR A 323 -28.09 2.24 64.01
N ASN A 324 -27.82 2.98 65.10
CA ASN A 324 -27.82 2.44 66.45
C ASN A 324 -29.27 2.26 66.91
N ASP A 325 -29.82 1.05 66.76
CA ASP A 325 -31.03 0.67 67.48
C ASP A 325 -30.64 0.05 68.83
N PHE A 326 -30.51 0.93 69.82
CA PHE A 326 -30.75 0.58 71.22
C PHE A 326 -32.27 0.56 71.43
N VAL A 327 -32.87 -0.58 71.78
CA VAL A 327 -33.67 -0.81 73.02
C VAL A 327 -33.95 -2.32 73.18
N ASN A 328 -33.33 -2.89 74.22
CA ASN A 328 -33.78 -3.94 75.16
C ASN A 328 -34.94 -4.88 74.80
N SER A 329 -34.72 -6.20 74.94
CA SER A 329 -35.24 -6.96 76.10
C SER A 329 -34.45 -8.26 76.30
N GLU A 330 -34.11 -8.54 77.55
CA GLU A 330 -33.41 -9.72 78.07
C GLU A 330 -34.21 -11.03 77.88
N VAL A 331 -33.50 -12.17 77.88
CA VAL A 331 -33.56 -13.22 78.93
C VAL A 331 -32.81 -14.48 78.44
N CYS A 332 -31.70 -14.81 79.14
CA CYS A 332 -31.25 -16.12 79.65
C CYS A 332 -31.56 -17.42 78.86
N LEU A 333 -30.73 -18.46 78.73
CA LEU A 333 -29.58 -19.01 79.46
C LEU A 333 -29.02 -20.16 78.59
N GLY A 334 -27.72 -20.47 78.64
CA GLY A 334 -27.21 -21.72 78.06
C GLY A 334 -25.69 -21.79 77.91
N VAL A 335 -25.00 -22.15 78.99
CA VAL A 335 -23.55 -22.31 79.09
C VAL A 335 -23.13 -23.75 78.72
N ARG A 336 -21.89 -23.88 78.20
CA ARG A 336 -21.05 -25.08 77.96
C ARG A 336 -21.27 -25.73 76.59
N THR A 337 -20.24 -26.07 75.79
CA THR A 337 -18.90 -26.56 76.13
C THR A 337 -17.96 -26.40 74.92
N THR A 338 -16.70 -26.05 75.17
CA THR A 338 -15.56 -26.23 74.25
C THR A 338 -15.12 -27.68 74.21
N GLN A 339 -14.91 -28.28 73.02
CA GLN A 339 -13.75 -29.16 72.80
C GLN A 339 -13.45 -29.41 71.32
N TYR A 340 -12.16 -29.59 71.08
CA TYR A 340 -11.39 -29.67 69.85
C TYR A 340 -11.39 -31.07 69.18
N CYS A 341 -11.02 -31.07 67.89
CA CYS A 341 -10.09 -31.99 67.18
C CYS A 341 -10.56 -33.28 66.47
N LEU A 342 -10.05 -33.38 65.21
CA LEU A 342 -9.68 -34.53 64.35
C LEU A 342 -10.83 -35.21 63.59
N ASP A 343 -10.80 -35.46 62.28
CA ASP A 343 -9.78 -35.43 61.21
C ASP A 343 -10.33 -34.81 59.91
#